data_AF-X0WI10-F1
#
_entry.id   AF-X0WI10-F1
#
_cell.length_a   1.000
_cell.length_b   1.000
_cell.length_c   1.000
_cell.angle_alpha   90.00
_cell.angle_beta   90.00
_cell.angle_gamma   90.00
#
_symmetry.space_group_name_H-M   'P 1'
#
loop_
_entity.id
_entity.type
_entity.pdbx_description
1 polymer ?
#
loop_
_entity_poly.entity_id
_entity_poly.type
_entity_poly.pdbx_seq_one_letter_code
_entity_poly.pdbx_strand_id
1 'polypeptide(L)'
;MHRILTSIVLVMMMMGCDSENASDAENPAEAEKPAEAEKSPEAPKPSEAEIPPQATKTLDIEKILEEGAAAFDRADYPTALYLWRPLAEEGLAPAQINLGNIYLNGNGVVPNDAEAAKWFALAAEQGDVKAQNNLGVMYANGKGVPQDIVQAYKWFS
;
A
#
# COMPACT_ATOMS: atom_id res chain seq x y z
N MET A 1 -60.36 16.32 36.43
CA MET A 1 -60.58 14.86 36.47
C MET A 1 -59.22 14.20 36.23
N HIS A 2 -58.34 14.16 37.24
CA HIS A 2 -58.20 13.09 38.25
C HIS A 2 -57.80 11.72 37.67
N ARG A 3 -56.50 11.40 37.80
CA ARG A 3 -55.89 10.14 38.30
C ARG A 3 -56.14 8.87 37.44
N ILE A 4 -55.20 7.98 37.15
CA ILE A 4 -54.17 7.36 38.00
C ILE A 4 -53.02 6.85 37.12
N LEU A 5 -51.81 7.30 37.46
CA LEU A 5 -50.52 6.65 37.25
C LEU A 5 -50.32 5.65 38.42
N THR A 6 -49.48 4.61 38.26
CA THR A 6 -48.74 3.85 39.31
C THR A 6 -49.23 2.44 39.67
N SER A 7 -48.22 1.56 39.88
CA SER A 7 -48.22 0.16 40.32
C SER A 7 -48.33 -0.84 39.15
N ILE A 8 -47.34 -1.67 38.83
CA ILE A 8 -46.61 -2.58 39.72
C ILE A 8 -45.13 -2.67 39.26
N VAL A 9 -44.26 -1.93 39.94
CA VAL A 9 -42.89 -2.40 40.21
C VAL A 9 -42.96 -2.92 41.64
N LEU A 10 -42.76 -4.23 41.84
CA LEU A 10 -42.18 -4.87 43.03
C LEU A 10 -42.54 -6.35 43.06
N VAL A 11 -41.70 -7.23 42.49
CA VAL A 11 -41.22 -8.43 43.20
C VAL A 11 -39.78 -8.66 42.73
N MET A 12 -38.86 -8.20 43.58
CA MET A 12 -37.42 -8.45 43.54
C MET A 12 -37.13 -9.46 44.68
N MET A 13 -36.10 -10.29 44.51
CA MET A 13 -35.48 -11.16 45.54
C MET A 13 -36.26 -12.49 45.80
N MET A 14 -35.68 -13.69 45.82
CA MET A 14 -34.45 -14.15 46.47
C MET A 14 -33.99 -15.55 46.01
N MET A 15 -32.66 -15.77 46.06
CA MET A 15 -31.92 -17.01 46.42
C MET A 15 -32.02 -18.23 45.49
N GLY A 16 -30.95 -18.93 45.09
CA GLY A 16 -29.54 -18.92 45.48
C GLY A 16 -28.91 -20.30 45.20
N CYS A 17 -27.59 -20.30 44.93
CA CYS A 17 -26.61 -21.39 45.10
C CYS A 17 -26.56 -22.50 44.02
N ASP A 18 -25.43 -23.10 43.65
CA ASP A 18 -23.98 -22.87 43.74
C ASP A 18 -23.30 -24.02 42.95
N SER A 19 -22.13 -23.78 42.35
CA SER A 19 -21.03 -24.74 42.04
C SER A 19 -20.08 -23.99 41.09
N GLU A 20 -19.07 -23.27 41.57
CA GLU A 20 -17.79 -23.77 42.12
C GLU A 20 -17.18 -24.89 41.27
N ASN A 21 -16.15 -24.56 40.48
CA ASN A 21 -14.80 -24.99 40.81
C ASN A 21 -13.74 -24.15 40.06
N ALA A 22 -12.83 -23.58 40.84
CA ALA A 22 -11.63 -22.88 40.43
C ALA A 22 -10.46 -23.85 40.23
N SER A 23 -9.50 -23.45 39.39
CA SER A 23 -8.10 -23.73 39.69
C SER A 23 -7.23 -22.67 39.03
N ASP A 24 -6.61 -21.91 39.90
CA ASP A 24 -5.74 -20.78 39.70
C ASP A 24 -4.48 -21.11 38.88
N ALA A 25 -3.99 -20.09 38.17
CA ALA A 25 -2.56 -19.88 37.97
C ALA A 25 -2.29 -18.37 37.88
N GLU A 26 -2.03 -17.79 39.06
CA GLU A 26 -1.33 -16.53 39.30
C GLU A 26 0.04 -16.48 38.57
N ASN A 27 0.32 -15.43 37.79
CA ASN A 27 1.23 -14.30 38.13
C ASN A 27 2.62 -14.43 37.47
N PRO A 28 3.55 -13.43 37.44
CA PRO A 28 3.50 -11.96 37.39
C PRO A 28 4.27 -11.35 36.18
N ALA A 29 4.23 -10.02 36.13
CA ALA A 29 4.98 -9.05 35.35
C ALA A 29 6.51 -9.21 35.21
N GLU A 30 7.03 -8.72 34.08
CA GLU A 30 8.34 -8.09 33.79
C GLU A 30 8.28 -7.68 32.30
N ALA A 31 8.80 -6.58 31.75
CA ALA A 31 9.39 -5.33 32.18
C ALA A 31 9.47 -4.45 30.89
N GLU A 32 9.48 -3.13 31.04
CA GLU A 32 9.73 -2.16 29.96
C GLU A 32 11.14 -2.30 29.36
N LYS A 33 11.31 -2.10 28.04
CA LYS A 33 12.17 -1.05 27.42
C LYS A 33 12.41 -1.25 25.90
N PRO A 34 12.86 -0.20 25.16
CA PRO A 34 12.64 0.01 23.74
C PRO A 34 13.79 -0.45 22.86
N ALA A 35 13.51 -0.64 21.57
CA ALA A 35 14.51 -0.70 20.50
C ALA A 35 13.88 0.04 19.30
N GLU A 36 14.25 1.29 19.08
CA GLU A 36 15.41 1.73 18.31
C GLU A 36 15.08 1.84 16.82
N ALA A 37 15.17 3.09 16.36
CA ALA A 37 15.16 3.45 14.96
C ALA A 37 16.39 2.83 14.28
N GLU A 38 16.19 1.78 13.50
CA GLU A 38 17.21 1.27 12.60
C GLU A 38 16.99 1.83 11.19
N LYS A 39 17.62 2.98 10.99
CA LYS A 39 18.52 3.29 9.87
C LYS A 39 18.04 2.90 8.46
N SER A 40 17.63 3.93 7.73
CA SER A 40 17.63 3.98 6.25
C SER A 40 18.92 3.38 5.70
N PRO A 41 18.89 2.40 4.77
CA PRO A 41 20.10 1.95 4.11
C PRO A 41 20.58 3.07 3.17
N GLU A 42 21.77 3.58 3.48
CA GLU A 42 22.50 4.53 2.66
C GLU A 42 22.91 3.85 1.35
N ALA A 43 22.57 4.50 0.23
CA ALA A 43 22.88 4.01 -1.11
C ALA A 43 24.40 3.85 -1.29
N PRO A 44 24.90 2.71 -1.78
CA PRO A 44 26.31 2.58 -2.13
C PRO A 44 26.63 3.44 -3.36
N LYS A 45 27.63 4.30 -3.25
CA LYS A 45 28.19 5.05 -4.40
C LYS A 45 28.75 4.06 -5.43
N PRO A 46 28.42 4.18 -6.73
CA PRO A 46 29.00 3.33 -7.76
C PRO A 46 30.38 3.87 -8.16
N SER A 47 31.44 3.24 -7.68
CA SER A 47 32.74 3.23 -8.35
C SER A 47 33.18 1.78 -8.53
N GLU A 48 33.07 1.26 -9.74
CA GLU A 48 34.17 0.71 -10.54
C GLU A 48 33.55 0.23 -11.85
N ALA A 49 33.97 0.83 -12.97
CA ALA A 49 33.49 0.46 -14.29
C ALA A 49 34.24 -0.79 -14.76
N GLU A 50 33.62 -1.96 -14.61
CA GLU A 50 33.85 -3.10 -15.48
C GLU A 50 32.76 -3.08 -16.55
N ILE A 51 33.10 -3.19 -17.84
CA ILE A 51 32.09 -3.33 -18.90
C ILE A 51 31.34 -4.64 -18.64
N PRO A 52 30.07 -4.63 -18.18
CA PRO A 52 29.57 -5.72 -17.36
C PRO A 52 28.75 -6.76 -18.14
N PRO A 53 28.71 -8.02 -17.69
CA PRO A 53 27.80 -9.07 -18.17
C PRO A 53 26.30 -8.77 -17.93
N GLN A 54 25.96 -7.55 -17.51
CA GLN A 54 24.59 -7.07 -17.34
C GLN A 54 23.91 -6.70 -18.65
N ALA A 55 24.66 -6.50 -19.75
CA ALA A 55 24.09 -6.15 -21.05
C ALA A 55 23.05 -7.17 -21.56
N THR A 56 23.15 -8.45 -21.19
CA THR A 56 22.16 -9.48 -21.56
C THR A 56 20.90 -9.42 -20.69
N LYS A 57 21.00 -9.28 -19.35
CA LYS A 57 19.84 -9.09 -18.47
C LYS A 57 19.10 -7.78 -18.81
N THR A 58 19.84 -6.71 -19.10
CA THR A 58 19.27 -5.42 -19.51
C THR A 58 18.52 -5.53 -20.84
N LEU A 59 19.09 -6.24 -21.82
CA LEU A 59 18.43 -6.49 -23.10
C LEU A 59 17.12 -7.29 -22.92
N ASP A 60 17.11 -8.29 -22.04
CA ASP A 60 15.89 -9.05 -21.74
C ASP A 60 14.84 -8.20 -21.03
N ILE A 61 15.24 -7.34 -20.08
CA ILE A 61 14.33 -6.43 -19.36
C ILE A 61 13.69 -5.41 -20.31
N GLU A 62 14.48 -4.74 -21.15
CA GLU A 62 13.96 -3.75 -22.10
C GLU A 62 12.95 -4.40 -23.03
N LYS A 63 13.25 -5.60 -23.53
CA LYS A 63 12.35 -6.37 -24.36
C LYS A 63 11.05 -6.75 -23.61
N ILE A 64 11.13 -7.18 -22.35
CA ILE A 64 9.93 -7.50 -21.55
C ILE A 64 9.06 -6.25 -21.34
N LEU A 65 9.68 -5.10 -21.10
CA LEU A 65 8.96 -3.82 -20.97
C LEU A 65 8.24 -3.45 -22.26
N GLU A 66 8.91 -3.59 -23.41
CA GLU A 66 8.33 -3.35 -24.74
C GLU A 66 7.20 -4.33 -25.07
N GLU A 67 7.38 -5.63 -24.79
CA GLU A 67 6.35 -6.65 -25.00
C GLU A 67 5.12 -6.41 -24.13
N GLY A 68 5.33 -6.00 -22.87
CA GLY A 68 4.25 -5.58 -21.97
C GLY A 68 3.52 -4.34 -22.50
N ALA A 69 4.25 -3.37 -23.05
CA ALA A 69 3.66 -2.16 -23.64
C ALA A 69 2.83 -2.50 -24.88
N ALA A 70 3.37 -3.34 -25.75
CA ALA A 70 2.66 -3.84 -26.92
C ALA A 70 1.42 -4.67 -26.53
N ALA A 71 1.48 -5.45 -25.45
CA ALA A 71 0.31 -6.15 -24.92
C ALA A 71 -0.75 -5.16 -24.40
N PHE A 72 -0.35 -4.14 -23.65
CA PHE A 72 -1.24 -3.09 -23.17
C PHE A 72 -1.92 -2.32 -24.32
N ASP A 73 -1.17 -1.95 -25.36
CA ASP A 73 -1.70 -1.26 -26.54
C ASP A 73 -2.71 -2.11 -27.32
N ARG A 74 -2.54 -3.44 -27.27
CA ARG A 74 -3.50 -4.42 -27.81
C ARG A 74 -4.68 -4.70 -26.87
N ALA A 75 -4.77 -4.01 -25.74
CA ALA A 75 -5.70 -4.26 -24.65
C ALA A 75 -5.62 -5.68 -24.04
N ASP A 76 -4.48 -6.36 -24.23
CA ASP A 76 -4.14 -7.61 -23.54
C ASP A 76 -3.50 -7.28 -22.17
N TYR A 77 -4.35 -6.76 -21.29
CA TYR A 77 -3.94 -6.35 -19.95
C TYR A 77 -3.46 -7.49 -19.05
N PRO A 78 -4.01 -8.72 -19.11
CA PRO A 78 -3.44 -9.84 -18.36
C PRO A 78 -1.98 -10.13 -18.71
N THR A 79 -1.62 -10.12 -19.99
CA THR A 79 -0.22 -10.29 -20.42
C THR A 79 0.64 -9.12 -19.96
N ALA A 80 0.16 -7.88 -20.09
CA ALA A 80 0.89 -6.70 -19.63
C ALA A 80 1.17 -6.75 -18.12
N LEU A 81 0.17 -7.14 -17.31
CA LEU A 81 0.30 -7.33 -15.87
C LEU A 81 1.30 -8.42 -15.52
N TYR A 82 1.23 -9.56 -16.21
CA TYR A 82 2.14 -10.67 -15.99
C TYR A 82 3.59 -10.28 -16.24
N LEU A 83 3.86 -9.51 -17.30
CA LEU A 83 5.20 -9.06 -17.66
C LEU A 83 5.73 -7.96 -16.75
N TRP A 84 4.89 -6.97 -16.39
CA TRP A 84 5.33 -5.81 -15.62
C TRP A 84 5.35 -6.01 -14.11
N ARG A 85 4.51 -6.90 -13.55
CA ARG A 85 4.48 -7.13 -12.10
C ARG A 85 5.84 -7.50 -11.49
N PRO A 86 6.56 -8.53 -11.97
CA PRO A 86 7.85 -8.88 -11.39
C PRO A 86 8.88 -7.75 -11.54
N LEU A 87 8.87 -7.03 -12.67
CA LEU A 87 9.78 -5.90 -12.88
C LEU A 87 9.49 -4.72 -11.94
N ALA A 88 8.21 -4.44 -11.67
CA ALA A 88 7.81 -3.40 -10.74
C ALA A 88 8.20 -3.75 -9.29
N GLU A 89 8.08 -5.03 -8.93
CA GLU A 89 8.53 -5.58 -7.64
C GLU A 89 10.06 -5.55 -7.51
N GLU A 90 10.81 -5.71 -8.61
CA GLU A 90 12.27 -5.49 -8.67
C GLU A 90 12.66 -4.00 -8.62
N GLY A 91 11.69 -3.07 -8.58
CA GLY A 91 11.95 -1.65 -8.41
C GLY A 91 12.01 -0.84 -9.70
N LEU A 92 11.75 -1.45 -10.87
CA LEU A 92 11.91 -0.73 -12.14
C LEU A 92 10.80 0.31 -12.32
N ALA A 93 11.16 1.60 -12.26
CA ALA A 93 10.22 2.71 -12.37
C ALA A 93 9.28 2.62 -13.60
N PRO A 94 9.73 2.25 -14.82
CA PRO A 94 8.82 2.12 -15.97
C PRO A 94 7.70 1.10 -15.72
N ALA A 95 8.02 -0.05 -15.11
CA ALA A 95 7.03 -1.08 -14.80
C ALA A 95 6.07 -0.63 -13.69
N GLN A 96 6.59 0.06 -12.67
CA GLN A 96 5.77 0.62 -11.59
C GLN A 96 4.78 1.67 -12.13
N ILE A 97 5.22 2.56 -13.01
CA ILE A 97 4.34 3.55 -13.67
C ILE A 97 3.24 2.83 -14.47
N ASN A 98 3.60 1.79 -15.22
CA ASN A 98 2.64 1.04 -16.01
C ASN A 98 1.61 0.29 -15.15
N LEU A 99 2.02 -0.31 -14.03
CA LEU A 99 1.09 -0.88 -13.05
C LEU A 99 0.19 0.19 -12.43
N GLY A 100 0.76 1.34 -12.08
CA GLY A 100 0.01 2.48 -11.57
C GLY A 100 -1.11 2.89 -12.53
N ASN A 101 -0.79 2.97 -13.83
CA ASN A 101 -1.78 3.26 -14.87
C ASN A 101 -2.84 2.16 -15.02
N ILE A 102 -2.47 0.89 -14.89
CA ILE A 102 -3.44 -0.21 -14.96
C ILE A 102 -4.45 -0.12 -13.81
N TYR A 103 -3.98 0.06 -12.57
CA TYR A 103 -4.88 0.18 -11.42
C TYR A 103 -5.69 1.46 -11.42
N LEU A 104 -5.13 2.57 -11.88
CA LEU A 104 -5.84 3.85 -11.98
C LEU A 104 -7.02 3.77 -12.95
N ASN A 105 -6.82 3.10 -14.10
CA ASN A 105 -7.84 3.02 -15.15
C ASN A 105 -8.73 1.77 -15.05
N GLY A 106 -8.34 0.77 -14.23
CA GLY A 106 -9.01 -0.53 -14.17
C GLY A 106 -8.83 -1.37 -15.43
N ASN A 107 -7.66 -1.27 -16.06
CA ASN A 107 -7.39 -1.96 -17.32
C ASN A 107 -7.11 -3.45 -17.04
N GLY A 108 -8.13 -4.29 -17.22
CA GLY A 108 -8.04 -5.73 -16.94
C GLY A 108 -8.05 -6.12 -15.46
N VAL A 109 -8.23 -5.14 -14.57
CA VAL A 109 -8.40 -5.31 -13.12
C VAL A 109 -9.49 -4.39 -12.62
N VAL A 110 -10.00 -4.64 -11.41
CA VAL A 110 -10.86 -3.66 -10.74
C VAL A 110 -10.04 -2.38 -10.47
N PRO A 111 -10.52 -1.18 -10.86
CA PRO A 111 -9.84 0.06 -10.55
C PRO A 111 -9.53 0.18 -9.06
N ASN A 112 -8.32 0.63 -8.73
CA ASN A 112 -7.87 0.82 -7.37
C ASN A 112 -6.89 1.98 -7.29
N ASP A 113 -7.43 3.17 -6.98
CA ASP A 113 -6.63 4.38 -6.86
C ASP A 113 -5.57 4.27 -5.75
N ALA A 114 -5.85 3.58 -4.66
CA ALA A 114 -4.87 3.43 -3.56
C ALA A 114 -3.66 2.59 -4.00
N GLU A 115 -3.90 1.54 -4.77
CA GLU A 115 -2.81 0.73 -5.33
C GLU A 115 -2.04 1.50 -6.40
N ALA A 116 -2.73 2.26 -7.26
CA ALA A 116 -2.08 3.13 -8.23
C ALA A 116 -1.16 4.16 -7.57
N ALA A 117 -1.62 4.81 -6.48
CA ALA A 117 -0.83 5.78 -5.74
C ALA A 117 0.45 5.18 -5.18
N LYS A 118 0.41 3.95 -4.66
CA LYS A 118 1.61 3.25 -4.16
C LYS A 118 2.63 3.04 -5.27
N TRP A 119 2.20 2.54 -6.43
CA TRP A 119 3.12 2.30 -7.54
C TRP A 119 3.73 3.59 -8.09
N PHE A 120 2.93 4.66 -8.19
CA PHE A 120 3.47 5.97 -8.56
C PHE A 120 4.41 6.54 -7.49
N ALA A 121 4.16 6.34 -6.20
CA ALA A 121 5.07 6.76 -5.14
C ALA A 121 6.44 6.10 -5.27
N LEU A 122 6.49 4.78 -5.48
CA LEU A 122 7.76 4.06 -5.67
C LEU A 122 8.57 4.57 -6.88
N ALA A 123 7.90 4.88 -7.98
CA ALA A 123 8.58 5.45 -9.15
C ALA A 123 8.95 6.93 -8.97
N ALA A 124 8.13 7.70 -8.26
CA ALA A 124 8.36 9.11 -7.98
C ALA A 124 9.55 9.33 -7.05
N GLU A 125 9.74 8.43 -6.07
CA GLU A 125 10.90 8.40 -5.17
C GLU A 125 12.22 8.14 -5.91
N GLN A 126 12.17 7.49 -7.08
CA GLN A 126 13.32 7.31 -7.97
C GLN A 126 13.59 8.52 -8.87
N GLY A 127 12.78 9.57 -8.77
CA GLY A 127 12.92 10.78 -9.59
C GLY A 127 12.21 10.72 -10.94
N ASP A 128 11.33 9.74 -11.18
CA ASP A 128 10.58 9.71 -12.45
C ASP A 128 9.52 10.81 -12.50
N VAL A 129 9.69 11.74 -13.44
CA VAL A 129 8.85 12.93 -13.58
C VAL A 129 7.38 12.60 -13.90
N LYS A 130 7.12 11.50 -14.63
CA LYS A 130 5.73 11.11 -14.95
C LYS A 130 5.04 10.57 -13.69
N ALA A 131 5.75 9.75 -12.93
CA ALA A 131 5.26 9.23 -11.66
C ALA A 131 5.00 10.35 -10.63
N GLN A 132 5.94 11.29 -10.52
CA GLN A 132 5.82 12.48 -9.67
C GLN A 132 4.58 13.30 -10.04
N ASN A 133 4.38 13.60 -11.32
CA ASN A 133 3.19 14.32 -11.79
C ASN A 133 1.89 13.54 -11.46
N ASN A 134 1.83 12.25 -11.77
CA ASN A 134 0.65 11.43 -11.46
C ASN A 134 0.34 11.43 -9.95
N LEU A 135 1.36 11.24 -9.12
CA LEU A 135 1.19 11.25 -7.67
C LEU A 135 0.78 12.63 -7.14
N GLY A 136 1.35 13.70 -7.69
CA GLY A 136 0.96 15.07 -7.38
C GLY A 136 -0.52 15.33 -7.69
N VAL A 137 -0.99 14.86 -8.85
CA VAL A 137 -2.41 14.93 -9.22
C VAL A 137 -3.29 14.10 -8.28
N MET A 138 -2.82 12.94 -7.82
CA MET A 138 -3.57 12.10 -6.88
C MET A 138 -3.70 12.77 -5.51
N TYR A 139 -2.63 13.37 -4.98
CA TYR A 139 -2.69 14.18 -3.76
C TYR A 139 -3.57 15.41 -3.93
N ALA A 140 -3.52 16.09 -5.07
CA ALA A 140 -4.34 17.28 -5.33
C ALA A 140 -5.85 16.97 -5.31
N ASN A 141 -6.24 15.77 -5.73
CA ASN A 141 -7.63 15.35 -5.87
C ASN A 141 -8.11 14.39 -4.77
N GLY A 142 -7.23 13.95 -3.87
CA GLY A 142 -7.54 12.93 -2.88
C GLY A 142 -7.90 11.56 -3.48
N LYS A 143 -7.28 11.19 -4.61
CA LYS A 143 -7.51 9.89 -5.26
C LYS A 143 -6.55 8.86 -4.73
N GLY A 144 -7.05 7.85 -4.04
CA GLY A 144 -6.22 6.76 -3.48
C GLY A 144 -5.32 7.16 -2.31
N VAL A 145 -5.15 8.46 -2.07
CA VAL A 145 -4.46 9.08 -0.93
C VAL A 145 -5.33 10.19 -0.37
N PRO A 146 -5.18 10.57 0.91
CA PRO A 146 -5.82 11.78 1.43
C PRO A 146 -5.43 13.01 0.62
N GLN A 147 -6.40 13.90 0.40
CA GLN A 147 -6.12 15.14 -0.31
C GLN A 147 -5.11 15.99 0.46
N ASP A 148 -4.02 16.37 -0.19
CA ASP A 148 -2.96 17.19 0.40
C ASP A 148 -2.30 18.06 -0.69
N ILE A 149 -2.66 19.33 -0.71
CA ILE A 149 -2.14 20.30 -1.69
C ILE A 149 -0.64 20.59 -1.48
N VAL A 150 -0.14 20.48 -0.24
CA VAL A 150 1.28 20.70 0.07
C VAL A 150 2.11 19.55 -0.50
N GLN A 151 1.65 18.30 -0.33
CA GLN A 151 2.29 17.14 -0.96
C GLN A 151 2.19 17.20 -2.47
N ALA A 152 1.03 17.58 -3.02
CA ALA A 152 0.88 17.77 -4.46
C ALA A 152 1.92 18.76 -5.03
N TYR A 153 2.07 19.92 -4.38
CA TYR A 153 3.05 20.92 -4.80
C TYR A 153 4.49 20.39 -4.76
N LYS A 154 4.86 19.64 -3.71
CA LYS A 154 6.19 19.02 -3.59
C LYS A 154 6.49 18.05 -4.73
N TRP A 155 5.49 17.28 -5.17
CA TRP A 155 5.67 16.35 -6.27
C TRP A 155 5.66 17.03 -7.65
N PHE A 156 5.20 18.27 -7.75
CA PHE A 156 5.27 19.05 -8.99
C PHE A 156 6.57 19.88 -9.15
N SER A 157 7.33 20.07 -8.06
CA SER A 157 8.53 20.93 -8.01
C SER A 157 9.82 20.14 -8.16
#